data_AF-A0ABD1HMG7-F1
#
_entry.id   AF-A0ABD1HMG7-F1
#
_cell.length_a   1.000
_cell.length_b   1.000
_cell.length_c   1.000
_cell.angle_alpha   90.00
_cell.angle_beta   90.00
_cell.angle_gamma   90.00
#
_symmetry.space_group_name_H-M   'P 1'
#
loop_
_entity.id
_entity.type
_entity.pdbx_description
1 polymer ?
#
loop_
_entity_poly.entity_id
_entity_poly.type
_entity_poly.pdbx_seq_one_letter_code
_entity_poly.pdbx_strand_id
1 'polypeptide(L)'
;MEIQFLENKSILLTGATGFLAKVVIEKIIRVQPIVKKLYLLLRAEDSSSALHRFNTEVMEKELFKVVREKYGAKLNSFMEEKVCVCCPAISLVIAATTDFDERYDIALGVNTIGAANEFFEKMQKIEDAPSRIYCICVQRE
;
A
#
# COMPACT_ATOMS: atom_id res chain seq x y z
N MET A 1 -4.09 13.17 13.62
CA MET A 1 -3.26 11.97 13.42
C MET A 1 -2.42 11.82 14.67
N GLU A 2 -2.75 10.88 15.55
CA GLU A 2 -1.74 10.42 16.50
C GLU A 2 -0.66 9.74 15.67
N ILE A 3 0.56 10.28 15.72
CA ILE A 3 1.71 9.87 14.89
C ILE A 3 2.07 8.38 15.08
N GLN A 4 1.47 7.71 16.06
CA GLN A 4 1.78 6.35 16.49
C GLN A 4 0.85 5.27 15.90
N PHE A 5 -0.29 5.61 15.27
CA PHE A 5 -1.24 4.57 14.86
C PHE A 5 -0.66 3.60 13.81
N LEU A 6 0.18 4.08 12.89
CA LEU A 6 0.81 3.25 11.84
C LEU A 6 2.22 2.77 12.18
N GLU A 7 2.70 3.09 13.38
CA GLU A 7 4.03 2.72 13.83
C GLU A 7 4.22 1.21 13.81
N ASN A 8 5.30 0.77 13.14
CA ASN A 8 5.68 -0.64 13.00
C ASN A 8 4.60 -1.55 12.37
N LYS A 9 3.56 -0.97 11.75
CA LYS A 9 2.52 -1.74 11.06
C LYS A 9 2.94 -2.04 9.63
N SER A 10 2.56 -3.24 9.18
CA SER A 10 2.60 -3.62 7.77
C SER A 10 1.21 -3.45 7.17
N ILE A 11 1.12 -2.72 6.06
CA ILE A 11 -0.15 -2.36 5.42
C ILE A 11 -0.17 -2.96 4.03
N LEU A 12 -1.26 -3.65 3.68
CA LEU A 12 -1.55 -4.10 2.34
C LEU A 12 -2.58 -3.15 1.72
N LEU A 13 -2.27 -2.63 0.53
CA LEU A 13 -3.18 -1.81 -0.24
C LEU A 13 -3.45 -2.47 -1.59
N THR A 14 -4.71 -2.77 -1.86
CA THR A 14 -5.15 -3.26 -3.18
C THR A 14 -5.59 -2.09 -4.06
N GLY A 15 -5.48 -2.24 -5.37
CA GLY A 15 -5.92 -1.19 -6.30
C GLY A 15 -5.03 0.07 -6.27
N ALA A 16 -3.73 -0.11 -6.04
CA ALA A 16 -2.75 0.97 -5.85
C ALA A 16 -2.70 2.02 -6.98
N THR A 17 -3.21 1.70 -8.18
CA THR A 17 -3.29 2.63 -9.32
C THR A 17 -4.56 3.50 -9.32
N GLY A 18 -5.50 3.28 -8.40
CA GLY A 18 -6.67 4.15 -8.18
C GLY A 18 -6.29 5.48 -7.54
N PHE A 19 -7.08 6.54 -7.76
CA PHE A 19 -6.75 7.88 -7.28
C PHE A 19 -6.62 7.96 -5.75
N LEU A 20 -7.62 7.49 -5.00
CA LEU A 20 -7.58 7.50 -3.54
C LEU A 20 -6.43 6.62 -3.01
N ALA A 21 -6.15 5.48 -3.64
CA ALA A 21 -5.03 4.63 -3.25
C ALA A 21 -3.68 5.39 -3.36
N LYS A 22 -3.49 6.17 -4.44
CA LYS A 22 -2.31 7.03 -4.60
C LYS A 22 -2.22 8.09 -3.51
N VAL A 23 -3.33 8.73 -3.15
CA VAL A 23 -3.36 9.74 -2.07
C VAL A 23 -2.98 9.10 -0.73
N VAL A 24 -3.48 7.91 -0.43
CA VAL A 24 -3.13 7.16 0.79
C VAL A 24 -1.64 6.79 0.80
N ILE A 25 -1.11 6.23 -0.29
CA ILE A 25 0.31 5.89 -0.42
C ILE A 25 1.18 7.14 -0.21
N GLU A 26 0.87 8.24 -0.92
CA GLU A 26 1.58 9.51 -0.81
C GLU A 26 1.60 10.01 0.63
N LYS A 27 0.43 10.02 1.29
CA LYS A 27 0.27 10.53 2.65
C LYS A 27 1.04 9.70 3.66
N ILE A 28 0.98 8.37 3.55
CA ILE A 28 1.72 7.47 4.45
C ILE A 28 3.22 7.68 4.27
N ILE A 29 3.71 7.66 3.03
CA ILE A 29 5.13 7.85 2.74
C ILE A 29 5.61 9.22 3.24
N ARG A 30 4.85 10.29 2.97
CA ARG A 30 5.25 11.65 3.33
C ARG A 30 5.14 11.93 4.83
N VAL A 31 4.11 11.47 5.52
CA VAL A 31 3.78 11.91 6.89
C VAL A 31 4.01 10.82 7.95
N GLN A 32 4.00 9.54 7.56
CA GLN A 32 4.11 8.39 8.46
C GLN A 32 5.20 7.40 8.00
N PRO A 33 6.46 7.84 7.81
CA PRO A 33 7.54 6.96 7.35
C PRO A 33 7.92 5.87 8.38
N ILE A 34 7.36 5.95 9.59
CA ILE A 34 7.52 4.95 10.67
C ILE A 34 6.70 3.67 10.42
N VAL A 35 5.87 3.65 9.37
CA VAL A 35 5.29 2.40 8.87
C VAL A 35 6.39 1.38 8.59
N LYS A 36 6.15 0.11 8.95
CA LYS A 36 7.14 -0.94 8.73
C LYS A 36 7.30 -1.21 7.23
N LYS A 37 6.18 -1.51 6.55
CA LYS A 37 6.17 -1.84 5.13
C LYS A 37 4.79 -1.66 4.51
N LEU A 38 4.73 -1.17 3.28
CA LEU A 38 3.57 -1.10 2.40
C LEU A 38 3.67 -2.21 1.36
N TYR A 39 2.70 -3.11 1.33
CA TYR A 39 2.53 -4.11 0.29
C TYR A 39 1.47 -3.61 -0.68
N LEU A 40 1.82 -3.42 -1.94
CA LEU A 40 0.95 -2.86 -2.96
C LEU A 40 0.59 -3.94 -3.97
N LEU A 41 -0.69 -4.28 -4.06
CA LEU A 41 -1.15 -5.27 -5.02
C LEU A 41 -1.49 -4.61 -6.35
N LEU A 42 -0.69 -4.89 -7.37
CA LEU A 42 -0.92 -4.43 -8.74
C LEU A 42 -1.12 -5.63 -9.64
N ARG A 43 -2.24 -5.65 -10.37
CA ARG A 43 -2.49 -6.69 -11.37
C ARG A 43 -1.50 -6.54 -12.52
N ALA A 44 -0.62 -7.50 -12.73
CA ALA A 44 0.30 -7.53 -13.86
C ALA A 44 0.53 -8.99 -14.27
N GLU A 45 1.37 -9.22 -15.28
CA GLU A 45 1.78 -10.58 -15.66
C GLU A 45 2.88 -11.12 -14.72
N ASP A 46 3.76 -10.23 -14.29
CA ASP A 46 4.93 -10.54 -13.47
C ASP A 46 5.32 -9.36 -12.57
N SER A 47 6.29 -9.58 -11.68
CA SER A 47 6.78 -8.57 -10.73
C SER A 47 7.43 -7.35 -11.40
N SER A 48 8.14 -7.53 -12.50
CA SER A 48 8.78 -6.44 -13.26
C SER A 48 7.72 -5.55 -13.91
N SER A 49 6.71 -6.18 -14.51
CA SER A 49 5.53 -5.51 -15.07
C SER A 49 4.75 -4.75 -13.99
N ALA A 50 4.57 -5.34 -12.80
CA ALA A 50 3.93 -4.66 -11.68
C ALA A 50 4.74 -3.44 -11.20
N LEU A 51 6.06 -3.57 -11.10
CA LEU A 51 6.94 -2.47 -10.71
C LEU A 51 6.94 -1.34 -11.74
N HIS A 52 6.96 -1.68 -13.03
CA HIS A 52 6.85 -0.71 -14.12
C HIS A 52 5.53 0.06 -14.03
N ARG A 53 4.40 -0.63 -13.84
CA ARG A 53 3.10 -0.01 -13.62
C ARG A 53 3.08 0.88 -12.39
N PHE A 54 3.67 0.45 -11.28
CA PHE A 54 3.78 1.27 -10.07
C PHE A 54 4.54 2.57 -10.36
N ASN A 55 5.70 2.49 -11.04
CA ASN A 55 6.48 3.67 -11.34
C ASN A 55 5.72 4.65 -12.24
N THR A 56 5.16 4.17 -13.34
CA THR A 56 4.50 5.00 -14.37
C THR A 56 3.11 5.50 -13.98
N GLU A 57 2.31 4.66 -13.32
CA GLU A 57 0.92 5.00 -12.96
C GLU A 57 0.82 5.70 -11.60
N VAL A 58 1.78 5.49 -10.69
CA VAL A 58 1.78 6.02 -9.33
C VAL A 58 2.90 7.03 -9.13
N MET A 59 4.16 6.58 -9.13
CA MET A 59 5.29 7.40 -8.66
C MET A 59 5.63 8.59 -9.55
N GLU A 60 5.40 8.51 -10.86
CA GLU A 60 5.67 9.59 -11.82
C GLU A 60 4.58 10.68 -11.83
N LYS A 61 3.43 10.45 -11.16
CA LYS A 61 2.36 11.45 -11.13
C LYS A 61 2.77 12.68 -10.31
N GLU A 62 2.21 13.84 -10.67
CA GLU A 62 2.45 15.12 -9.98
C GLU A 62 2.13 15.05 -8.49
N LEU A 63 1.16 14.20 -8.12
CA LEU A 63 0.82 13.92 -6.71
C LEU A 63 2.04 13.52 -5.87
N PHE A 64 3.00 12.80 -6.45
CA PHE A 64 4.20 12.32 -5.75
C PHE A 64 5.39 13.29 -5.85
N LYS A 65 5.24 14.45 -6.48
CA LYS A 65 6.33 15.44 -6.62
C LYS A 65 6.94 15.82 -5.26
N VAL A 66 6.09 16.09 -4.27
CA VAL A 66 6.54 16.45 -2.91
C VAL A 66 7.30 15.29 -2.25
N VAL A 67 6.88 14.04 -2.46
CA VAL A 67 7.62 12.86 -1.99
C VAL A 67 8.98 12.76 -2.66
N ARG A 68 9.05 12.92 -3.99
CA ARG A 68 10.30 12.87 -4.75
C ARG A 68 11.28 13.96 -4.29
N GLU A 69 10.79 15.19 -4.06
CA GLU A 69 11.58 16.31 -3.54
C GLU A 69 12.04 16.07 -2.09
N LYS A 70 11.17 15.54 -1.23
CA LYS A 70 11.47 15.27 0.18
C LYS A 70 12.60 14.25 0.36
N TYR A 71 12.58 13.16 -0.40
CA TYR A 71 13.59 12.09 -0.25
C TYR A 71 14.78 12.27 -1.19
N GLY A 72 14.61 12.96 -2.33
CA GLY A 72 15.67 13.23 -3.29
C GLY A 72 16.43 11.98 -3.68
N ALA A 73 17.76 12.00 -3.56
CA ALA A 73 18.64 10.87 -3.87
C ALA A 73 18.37 9.61 -3.02
N LYS A 74 17.71 9.73 -1.86
CA LYS A 74 17.37 8.60 -0.98
C LYS A 74 16.03 7.96 -1.32
N LEU A 75 15.32 8.44 -2.33
CA LEU A 75 13.99 7.95 -2.68
C LEU A 75 14.02 6.45 -2.99
N ASN A 76 14.96 5.99 -3.82
CA ASN A 76 15.01 4.59 -4.25
C ASN A 76 15.26 3.65 -3.07
N SER A 77 16.25 3.93 -2.23
CA SER A 77 16.54 3.11 -1.06
C SER A 77 15.40 3.13 -0.04
N PHE A 78 14.74 4.28 0.15
CA PHE A 78 13.56 4.37 1.00
C PHE A 78 12.39 3.52 0.45
N MET A 79 12.17 3.54 -0.86
CA MET A 79 11.11 2.75 -1.49
C MET A 79 11.40 1.26 -1.44
N GLU A 80 12.64 0.83 -1.65
CA GLU A 80 13.04 -0.58 -1.50
C GLU A 80 12.85 -1.10 -0.07
N GLU A 81 13.10 -0.25 0.92
CA GLU A 81 12.86 -0.57 2.33
C GLU A 81 11.35 -0.64 2.64
N LYS A 82 10.60 0.39 2.25
CA LYS A 82 9.23 0.63 2.72
C LYS A 82 8.15 0.07 1.82
N VAL A 83 8.39 -0.21 0.54
CA VAL A 83 7.37 -0.57 -0.43
C VAL A 83 7.72 -1.89 -1.11
N CYS A 84 6.77 -2.82 -1.06
CA CYS A 84 6.83 -4.07 -1.80
C CYS A 84 5.67 -4.09 -2.81
N VAL A 85 5.99 -4.08 -4.10
CA VAL A 85 4.99 -4.21 -5.17
C VAL A 85 4.81 -5.68 -5.47
N CYS A 86 3.58 -6.17 -5.34
CA CYS A 86 3.23 -7.58 -5.51
C CYS A 86 2.29 -7.74 -6.70
N CYS A 87 2.60 -8.72 -7.55
CA CYS A 87 1.71 -9.17 -8.61
C CYS A 87 0.88 -10.37 -8.12
N PRO A 88 -0.47 -10.30 -8.09
CA PRO A 88 -1.28 -11.46 -7.76
C PRO A 88 -1.44 -12.40 -8.96
N ALA A 89 -1.24 -13.70 -8.76
CA ALA A 89 -1.55 -14.74 -9.75
C ALA A 89 -3.06 -14.96 -9.96
N ILE A 90 -3.91 -14.46 -9.05
CA ILE A 90 -5.39 -14.59 -9.08
C ILE A 90 -6.00 -13.26 -8.64
N SER A 91 -7.09 -12.84 -9.30
CA SER A 91 -7.91 -11.67 -8.96
C SER A 91 -8.33 -11.69 -7.48
N LEU A 92 -7.55 -11.06 -6.59
CA LEU A 92 -7.91 -10.94 -5.19
C LEU A 92 -8.86 -9.74 -5.02
N VAL A 93 -10.14 -10.02 -4.85
CA VAL A 93 -11.15 -9.00 -4.53
C VAL A 93 -11.22 -8.89 -3.01
N ILE A 94 -10.41 -8.00 -2.44
CA ILE A 94 -10.60 -7.57 -1.05
C ILE A 94 -11.51 -6.36 -1.08
N ALA A 95 -12.69 -6.43 -0.46
CA ALA A 95 -13.57 -5.28 -0.30
C ALA A 95 -13.50 -4.78 1.14
N ALA A 96 -13.04 -3.55 1.31
CA ALA A 96 -13.11 -2.76 2.52
C ALA A 96 -13.35 -1.31 2.05
N THR A 97 -14.33 -0.64 2.63
CA THR A 97 -14.79 0.69 2.22
C THR A 97 -14.31 1.71 3.25
N THR A 98 -13.79 2.85 2.81
CA THR A 98 -13.53 4.00 3.69
C THR A 98 -14.32 5.19 3.17
N ASP A 99 -15.34 5.63 3.90
CA ASP A 99 -16.03 6.89 3.61
C ASP A 99 -15.14 8.07 4.02
N PHE A 100 -15.06 9.09 3.15
CA PHE A 100 -14.14 10.23 3.27
C PHE A 100 -14.42 11.14 4.48
N ASP A 101 -15.56 10.98 5.14
CA ASP A 101 -16.02 11.81 6.26
C ASP A 101 -15.77 11.17 7.65
N GLU A 102 -15.23 9.95 7.67
CA GLU A 102 -14.80 9.33 8.93
C GLU A 102 -13.36 9.71 9.29
N ARG A 103 -13.09 9.82 10.60
CA ARG A 103 -11.71 9.96 11.05
C ARG A 103 -10.91 8.74 10.57
N TYR A 104 -9.73 8.98 9.96
CA TYR A 104 -8.87 7.95 9.36
C TYR A 104 -8.54 6.75 10.27
N ASP A 105 -8.62 6.91 11.60
CA ASP A 105 -8.46 5.87 12.63
C ASP A 105 -9.67 4.92 12.74
N ILE A 106 -10.88 5.41 12.45
CA ILE A 106 -12.14 4.65 12.41
C ILE A 106 -12.27 3.89 11.08
N ALA A 107 -12.01 4.58 9.96
CA ALA A 107 -12.19 4.02 8.62
C ALA A 107 -11.26 2.82 8.32
N LEU A 108 -10.07 2.78 8.92
CA LEU A 108 -9.13 1.65 8.78
C LEU A 108 -9.56 0.38 9.56
N GLY A 109 -10.68 0.44 10.28
CA GLY A 109 -11.18 -0.64 11.15
C GLY A 109 -12.04 -1.70 10.46
N VAL A 110 -12.34 -1.58 9.16
CA VAL A 110 -13.43 -2.36 8.56
C VAL A 110 -12.91 -3.58 7.76
N ASN A 111 -13.18 -4.76 8.32
CA ASN A 111 -13.17 -6.12 7.74
C ASN A 111 -11.90 -6.62 7.01
N THR A 112 -10.79 -6.70 7.73
CA THR A 112 -9.49 -7.12 7.18
C THR A 112 -9.11 -8.59 7.37
N ILE A 113 -9.82 -9.37 8.20
CA ILE A 113 -9.32 -10.68 8.68
C ILE A 113 -9.41 -11.79 7.60
N GLY A 114 -10.55 -11.95 6.93
CA GLY A 114 -10.74 -13.05 5.97
C GLY A 114 -9.88 -12.93 4.71
N ALA A 115 -9.78 -11.71 4.18
CA ALA A 115 -9.00 -11.40 3.00
C ALA A 115 -7.48 -11.35 3.26
N ALA A 116 -7.07 -10.92 4.46
CA ALA A 116 -5.67 -11.00 4.86
C ALA A 116 -5.21 -12.46 4.96
N ASN A 117 -6.05 -13.38 5.48
CA ASN A 117 -5.67 -14.79 5.64
C ASN A 117 -5.39 -15.49 4.29
N GLU A 118 -6.25 -15.32 3.28
CA GLU A 118 -6.00 -15.93 1.95
C GLU A 118 -4.77 -15.32 1.26
N PHE A 119 -4.58 -14.00 1.41
CA PHE A 119 -3.38 -13.33 0.95
C PHE A 119 -2.12 -13.81 1.70
N PHE A 120 -2.23 -14.03 3.01
CA PHE A 120 -1.15 -14.48 3.87
C PHE A 120 -0.65 -15.87 3.50
N GLU A 121 -1.55 -16.82 3.28
CA GLU A 121 -1.19 -18.16 2.82
C GLU A 121 -0.44 -18.12 1.48
N LYS A 122 -0.82 -17.21 0.58
CA LYS A 122 -0.11 -17.02 -0.70
C LYS A 122 1.21 -16.25 -0.53
N MET A 123 1.28 -15.33 0.43
CA MET A 123 2.50 -14.59 0.79
C MET A 123 3.47 -15.37 1.65
N GLN A 124 3.12 -16.50 2.26
CA GLN A 124 4.06 -17.37 2.99
C GLN A 124 5.21 -17.91 2.10
N LYS A 125 5.12 -17.76 0.78
CA LYS A 125 6.23 -18.01 -0.16
C LYS A 125 7.22 -16.84 -0.29
N ILE A 126 6.89 -15.69 0.28
CA ILE A 126 7.76 -14.52 0.43
C ILE A 126 8.34 -14.61 1.84
N GLU A 127 9.66 -14.78 1.93
CA GLU A 127 10.42 -15.01 3.19
C GLU A 127 10.20 -13.94 4.28
N ASP A 128 9.63 -12.79 3.91
CA ASP A 128 9.43 -11.59 4.73
C ASP A 128 7.96 -11.27 5.08
N ALA A 129 7.04 -12.24 4.98
CA ALA A 129 5.63 -12.02 5.30
C ALA A 129 5.44 -11.68 6.81
N PRO A 130 4.83 -10.53 7.16
CA PRO A 130 4.71 -10.11 8.57
C PRO A 130 3.63 -10.91 9.30
N SER A 131 3.72 -11.10 10.61
CA SER A 131 2.69 -11.85 11.38
C SER A 131 1.30 -11.19 11.42
N ARG A 132 1.16 -9.93 11.00
CA ARG A 132 -0.11 -9.21 10.91
C ARG A 132 -0.06 -8.13 9.82
N ILE A 133 -1.01 -8.18 8.88
CA ILE A 133 -1.18 -7.22 7.79
C ILE A 133 -2.53 -6.53 7.97
N TYR A 134 -2.54 -5.19 7.85
CA TYR A 134 -3.76 -4.41 7.77
C TYR A 134 -4.10 -4.20 6.30
N CYS A 135 -5.26 -4.69 5.84
CA CYS A 135 -5.68 -4.49 4.46
C CYS A 135 -6.51 -3.21 4.31
N ILE A 136 -6.18 -2.39 3.32
CA ILE A 136 -7.00 -1.25 2.90
C ILE A 136 -7.43 -1.54 1.47
N CYS A 137 -8.74 -1.55 1.22
CA CYS A 137 -9.27 -1.49 -0.13
C CYS A 137 -9.82 -0.09 -0.37
N VAL A 138 -9.67 0.36 -1.60
CA VAL A 138 -10.09 1.68 -2.05
C VAL A 138 -10.91 1.45 -3.32
N GLN A 139 -12.22 1.68 -3.26
CA GLN A 139 -13.05 1.63 -4.46
C GLN A 139 -12.88 2.90 -5.30
N ARG A 140 -13.07 2.76 -6.61
CA ARG A 140 -13.33 3.88 -7.52
C ARG A 140 -14.78 4.30 -7.30
N GLU A 141 -15.01 5.59 -7.12
CA GLU A 141 -16.28 6.21 -7.53
C GLU A 141 -16.41 6.10 -9.06
#